data_AF-A0A965PAT2-F1
#
_entry.id   AF-A0A965PAT2-F1
#
_cell.length_a   1.000
_cell.length_b   1.000
_cell.length_c   1.000
_cell.angle_alpha   90.00
_cell.angle_beta   90.00
_cell.angle_gamma   90.00
#
_symmetry.space_group_name_H-M   'P 1'
#
loop_
_entity.id
_entity.type
_entity.pdbx_description
1 polymer ?
#
loop_
_entity_poly.entity_id
_entity_poly.type
_entity_poly.pdbx_seq_one_letter_code
_entity_poly.pdbx_strand_id
1 'polypeptide(L)'
;MAEINYKIEMQGLTENIIALERFAPDLKRELNKEIRGILAPIVLEAKGYLPSNDQIHPSGWQKGGFKRFNGVGPLSQEQTRGFIAYDAERAKAGIKQTAATTKKNGTGFRNTYGVIQRDPGGAIFETAGRGSSASRSRSKTSRSRNPQASQHFIGVIQKEHGALPTARHEGKDKGRALIRAVDNNRYKALSAIREAVDKASAKAQARVDAAISQREV
;
A
#
# COMPACT_ATOMS: atom_id res chain seq x y z
N MET A 1 11.15 7.72 3.88
CA MET A 1 10.92 6.63 2.89
C MET A 1 9.46 6.72 2.48
N ALA A 2 9.15 6.67 1.19
CA ALA A 2 7.77 6.76 0.71
C ALA A 2 7.05 5.43 1.00
N GLU A 3 6.01 5.48 1.83
CA GLU A 3 5.06 4.37 1.96
C GLU A 3 4.27 4.25 0.65
N ILE A 4 4.21 3.07 0.05
CA ILE A 4 3.44 2.85 -1.18
C ILE A 4 1.99 2.64 -0.76
N ASN A 5 1.16 3.63 -1.06
CA ASN A 5 -0.28 3.61 -0.82
C ASN A 5 -1.00 3.55 -2.17
N TYR A 6 -1.60 2.41 -2.49
CA TYR A 6 -2.52 2.30 -3.63
C TYR A 6 -3.93 2.56 -3.14
N LYS A 7 -4.45 3.73 -3.54
CA LYS A 7 -5.77 4.19 -3.15
C LYS A 7 -6.79 3.73 -4.18
N ILE A 8 -7.91 3.26 -3.67
CA ILE A 8 -9.14 3.18 -4.44
C ILE A 8 -9.83 4.53 -4.26
N GLU A 9 -9.85 5.35 -5.32
CA GLU A 9 -10.41 6.71 -5.27
C GLU A 9 -11.86 6.72 -5.74
N MET A 10 -12.74 7.25 -4.90
CA MET A 10 -14.15 7.49 -5.20
C MET A 10 -14.50 8.90 -4.73
N GLN A 11 -15.08 9.70 -5.62
CA GLN A 11 -15.50 11.06 -5.31
C GLN A 11 -16.58 11.05 -4.22
N GLY A 12 -16.48 11.93 -3.22
CA GLY A 12 -17.45 12.03 -2.11
C GLY A 12 -17.28 11.01 -0.96
N LEU A 13 -16.40 10.01 -1.13
CA LEU A 13 -16.18 8.98 -0.11
C LEU A 13 -15.70 9.57 1.23
N THR A 14 -14.80 10.55 1.17
CA THR A 14 -14.20 11.17 2.35
C THR A 14 -15.25 11.93 3.18
N GLU A 15 -16.13 12.65 2.51
CA GLU A 15 -17.23 13.42 3.09
C GLU A 15 -18.22 12.48 3.79
N ASN A 16 -18.59 11.38 3.14
CA ASN A 16 -19.47 10.35 3.71
C ASN A 16 -18.86 9.73 4.98
N ILE A 17 -17.56 9.42 4.95
CA ILE A 17 -16.86 8.88 6.14
C ILE A 17 -16.85 9.90 7.29
N ILE A 18 -16.64 11.19 7.00
CA ILE A 18 -16.68 12.25 8.01
C ILE A 18 -18.09 12.37 8.62
N ALA A 19 -19.13 12.33 7.78
CA ALA A 19 -20.52 12.37 8.23
C ALA A 19 -20.83 11.18 9.14
N LEU A 20 -20.49 9.95 8.72
CA LEU A 20 -20.68 8.75 9.53
C LEU A 20 -19.92 8.82 10.85
N GLU A 21 -18.69 9.34 10.88
CA GLU A 21 -17.94 9.48 12.13
C GLU A 21 -18.62 10.41 13.15
N ARG A 22 -19.26 11.48 12.67
CA ARG A 22 -19.92 12.48 13.53
C ARG A 22 -21.31 12.06 13.96
N PHE A 23 -22.09 11.47 13.06
CA PHE A 23 -23.52 11.24 13.27
C PHE A 23 -23.89 9.78 13.55
N ALA A 24 -23.07 8.82 13.14
CA ALA A 24 -23.33 7.39 13.32
C ALA A 24 -22.03 6.55 13.45
N PRO A 25 -21.28 6.70 14.56
CA PRO A 25 -19.97 6.06 14.73
C PRO A 25 -20.04 4.53 14.74
N ASP A 26 -21.18 3.95 15.11
CA ASP A 26 -21.47 2.52 15.01
C ASP A 26 -21.61 2.05 13.55
N LEU A 27 -22.31 2.81 12.70
CA LEU A 27 -22.40 2.53 11.26
C LEU A 27 -21.03 2.63 10.58
N LYS A 28 -20.18 3.58 11.01
CA LYS A 28 -18.78 3.64 10.56
C LYS A 28 -18.00 2.37 10.91
N ARG A 29 -18.22 1.80 12.11
CA ARG A 29 -17.57 0.54 12.52
C ARG A 29 -18.04 -0.64 11.69
N GLU A 30 -19.34 -0.71 11.40
CA GLU A 30 -19.91 -1.73 10.51
C GLU A 30 -19.31 -1.62 9.11
N LEU A 31 -19.32 -0.42 8.51
CA LEU A 31 -18.72 -0.14 7.20
C LEU A 31 -17.24 -0.52 7.15
N ASN A 32 -16.47 -0.19 8.20
CA ASN A 32 -15.07 -0.60 8.30
C ASN A 32 -14.89 -2.11 8.27
N LYS A 33 -15.78 -2.88 8.92
CA LYS A 33 -15.72 -4.35 8.95
C LYS A 33 -16.05 -4.93 7.58
N GLU A 34 -17.08 -4.40 6.93
CA GLU A 34 -17.49 -4.82 5.59
C GLU A 34 -16.38 -4.57 4.55
N ILE A 35 -15.81 -3.36 4.53
CA ILE A 35 -14.72 -3.03 3.61
C ILE A 35 -13.47 -3.87 3.87
N ARG A 36 -13.14 -4.18 5.13
CA ARG A 36 -12.04 -5.13 5.44
C ARG A 36 -12.29 -6.51 4.84
N GLY A 37 -13.53 -6.99 4.85
CA GLY A 37 -13.93 -8.22 4.19
C GLY A 37 -13.73 -8.15 2.68
N ILE A 38 -14.13 -7.04 2.05
CA ILE A 38 -13.95 -6.81 0.60
C ILE A 38 -12.47 -6.80 0.21
N LEU A 39 -11.61 -6.17 1.03
CA LEU A 39 -10.17 -6.05 0.76
C LEU A 39 -9.36 -7.29 1.15
N ALA A 40 -9.92 -8.21 1.94
CA ALA A 40 -9.23 -9.43 2.40
C ALA A 40 -8.73 -10.33 1.25
N PRO A 41 -9.53 -10.68 0.23
CA PRO A 41 -9.03 -11.48 -0.89
C PRO A 41 -7.88 -10.80 -1.64
N ILE A 42 -7.91 -9.47 -1.79
CA ILE A 42 -6.83 -8.71 -2.44
C ILE A 42 -5.53 -8.82 -1.66
N VAL A 43 -5.59 -8.74 -0.32
CA VAL A 43 -4.43 -8.93 0.54
C VAL A 43 -3.87 -10.34 0.42
N LEU A 44 -4.73 -11.34 0.38
CA LEU A 44 -4.32 -12.74 0.24
C LEU A 44 -3.62 -12.98 -1.09
N GLU A 45 -4.22 -12.50 -2.18
CA GLU A 45 -3.64 -12.59 -3.52
C GLU A 45 -2.29 -11.84 -3.60
N ALA A 46 -2.21 -10.63 -3.06
CA ALA A 46 -0.98 -9.85 -3.01
C ALA A 46 0.14 -10.58 -2.25
N LYS A 47 -0.18 -11.22 -1.13
CA LYS A 47 0.79 -12.05 -0.37
C LYS A 47 1.25 -13.28 -1.15
N GLY A 48 0.38 -13.85 -1.98
CA GLY A 48 0.69 -14.99 -2.85
C GLY A 48 1.67 -14.65 -3.98
N TYR A 49 1.70 -13.39 -4.44
CA TYR A 49 2.65 -12.94 -5.46
C TYR A 49 4.03 -12.56 -4.94
N LEU A 50 4.22 -12.48 -3.62
CA LEU A 50 5.54 -12.21 -3.05
C LEU A 50 6.41 -13.47 -3.08
N PRO A 51 7.64 -13.40 -3.63
CA PRO A 51 8.53 -14.54 -3.67
C PRO A 51 8.95 -14.95 -2.26
N SER A 52 9.20 -16.25 -2.09
CA SER A 52 9.86 -16.75 -0.88
C SER A 52 11.33 -16.31 -0.84
N ASN A 53 11.97 -16.54 0.29
CA ASN A 53 13.35 -16.15 0.49
C ASN A 53 14.31 -16.91 -0.46
N ASP A 54 14.07 -18.16 -0.79
CA ASP A 54 14.85 -18.92 -1.77
C ASP A 54 14.66 -18.44 -3.22
N GLN A 55 13.52 -17.81 -3.52
CA GLN A 55 13.16 -17.33 -4.86
C GLN A 55 13.59 -15.90 -5.14
N ILE A 56 14.09 -15.16 -4.14
CA ILE A 56 14.44 -13.76 -4.33
C ILE A 56 15.85 -13.62 -4.87
N HIS A 57 15.96 -12.93 -6.02
CA HIS A 57 17.22 -12.63 -6.64
C HIS A 57 17.41 -11.12 -6.81
N PRO A 58 18.63 -10.58 -6.62
CA PRO A 58 19.87 -11.30 -6.32
C PRO A 58 19.93 -11.84 -4.88
N SER A 59 20.53 -13.01 -4.67
CA SER A 59 20.61 -13.69 -3.36
C SER A 59 21.32 -12.87 -2.28
N GLY A 60 22.21 -11.96 -2.69
CA GLY A 60 22.84 -11.00 -1.78
C GLY A 60 21.88 -9.98 -1.16
N TRP A 61 20.69 -9.78 -1.74
CA TRP A 61 19.69 -8.85 -1.19
C TRP A 61 19.17 -9.29 0.18
N GLN A 62 19.20 -10.58 0.49
CA GLN A 62 18.71 -11.11 1.77
C GLN A 62 19.72 -11.00 2.92
N LYS A 63 21.01 -10.85 2.59
CA LYS A 63 22.12 -11.01 3.55
C LYS A 63 22.32 -9.81 4.49
N GLY A 64 21.36 -8.90 4.59
CA GLY A 64 21.48 -7.65 5.34
C GLY A 64 20.41 -7.46 6.40
N GLY A 65 20.50 -6.36 7.15
CA GLY A 65 19.46 -5.95 8.08
C GLY A 65 18.22 -5.40 7.39
N PHE A 66 17.08 -5.51 8.06
CA PHE A 66 15.77 -5.06 7.59
C PHE A 66 15.38 -3.68 8.14
N LYS A 67 16.19 -3.10 9.03
CA LYS A 67 16.00 -1.76 9.60
C LYS A 67 17.12 -0.85 9.14
N ARG A 68 16.81 0.34 8.61
CA ARG A 68 17.86 1.33 8.34
C ARG A 68 18.37 1.94 9.65
N PHE A 69 19.69 2.04 9.76
CA PHE A 69 20.35 2.72 10.87
C PHE A 69 21.01 4.01 10.37
N ASN A 70 20.60 5.13 10.95
CA ASN A 70 21.10 6.47 10.63
C ASN A 70 21.93 7.10 11.78
N GLY A 71 22.24 6.34 12.83
CA GLY A 71 22.96 6.84 14.02
C GLY A 71 24.48 6.70 13.93
N VAL A 72 25.17 7.19 14.95
CA VAL A 72 26.61 6.93 15.20
C VAL A 72 26.69 5.83 16.24
N GLY A 73 27.44 4.75 15.97
CA GLY A 73 27.52 3.58 16.85
C GLY A 73 27.49 2.24 16.10
N PRO A 74 27.64 1.12 16.86
CA PRO A 74 27.60 -0.24 16.31
C PRO A 74 26.20 -0.58 15.78
N LEU A 75 26.18 -1.43 14.76
CA LEU A 75 24.94 -1.95 14.17
C LEU A 75 24.45 -3.15 14.97
N SER A 76 23.15 -3.22 15.26
CA SER A 76 22.55 -4.50 15.64
C SER A 76 22.35 -5.41 14.42
N GLN A 77 22.16 -6.72 14.65
CA GLN A 77 22.02 -7.70 13.57
C GLN A 77 20.84 -7.41 12.61
N GLU A 78 19.80 -6.74 13.11
CA GLU A 78 18.63 -6.35 12.32
C GLU A 78 18.84 -5.06 11.51
N GLN A 79 19.93 -4.34 11.76
CA GLN A 79 20.18 -3.01 11.22
C GLN A 79 21.14 -3.02 10.04
N THR A 80 20.96 -2.07 9.14
CA THR A 80 21.87 -1.82 8.03
C THR A 80 22.05 -0.32 7.80
N ARG A 81 23.30 0.12 7.56
CA ARG A 81 23.60 1.45 7.01
C ARG A 81 23.40 1.50 5.49
N GLY A 82 23.26 0.33 4.86
CA GLY A 82 23.19 0.16 3.43
C GLY A 82 21.77 -0.07 2.91
N PHE A 83 21.69 -0.84 1.83
CA PHE A 83 20.41 -1.25 1.24
C PHE A 83 19.67 -2.19 2.20
N ILE A 84 18.35 -2.01 2.30
CA ILE A 84 17.49 -2.80 3.21
C ILE A 84 17.33 -4.19 2.60
N ALA A 85 17.50 -5.22 3.41
CA ALA A 85 17.34 -6.58 2.94
C ALA A 85 15.88 -6.96 2.67
N TYR A 86 15.68 -7.95 1.81
CA TYR A 86 14.37 -8.57 1.61
C TYR A 86 14.19 -9.75 2.57
N ASP A 87 13.03 -9.78 3.22
CA ASP A 87 12.54 -10.94 3.94
C ASP A 87 11.06 -11.19 3.58
N ALA A 88 10.75 -12.41 3.15
CA ALA A 88 9.43 -12.77 2.65
C ALA A 88 8.35 -12.70 3.74
N GLU A 89 8.65 -13.10 4.97
CA GLU A 89 7.68 -13.07 6.07
C GLU A 89 7.30 -11.64 6.42
N ARG A 90 8.30 -10.76 6.54
CA ARG A 90 8.10 -9.33 6.77
C ARG A 90 7.42 -8.65 5.61
N ALA A 91 7.80 -8.95 4.37
CA ALA A 91 7.15 -8.40 3.18
C ALA A 91 5.66 -8.78 3.13
N LYS A 92 5.32 -10.04 3.43
CA LYS A 92 3.93 -10.51 3.54
C LYS A 92 3.21 -9.84 4.70
N ALA A 93 3.82 -9.74 5.88
CA ALA A 93 3.24 -9.07 7.05
C ALA A 93 3.08 -7.54 6.86
N GLY A 94 3.88 -6.95 5.98
CA GLY A 94 3.83 -5.54 5.60
C GLY A 94 2.63 -5.18 4.73
N ILE A 95 2.02 -6.15 4.05
CA ILE A 95 0.77 -5.94 3.29
C ILE A 95 -0.39 -5.82 4.28
N LYS A 96 -0.94 -4.60 4.38
CA LYS A 96 -1.99 -4.27 5.34
C LYS A 96 -3.13 -3.52 4.68
N GLN A 97 -4.33 -3.76 5.19
CA GLN A 97 -5.50 -2.96 4.86
C GLN A 97 -5.46 -1.64 5.62
N THR A 98 -5.89 -0.58 4.96
CA THR A 98 -6.11 0.72 5.58
C THR A 98 -7.59 0.99 5.75
N ALA A 99 -7.94 1.49 6.93
CA ALA A 99 -9.24 2.10 7.15
C ALA A 99 -9.13 3.60 6.88
N ALA A 100 -10.24 4.19 6.46
CA ALA A 100 -10.28 5.62 6.27
C ALA A 100 -10.13 6.36 7.61
N THR A 101 -9.35 7.44 7.59
CA THR A 101 -9.13 8.30 8.75
C THR A 101 -9.40 9.74 8.39
N THR A 102 -10.03 10.45 9.32
CA THR A 102 -10.34 11.87 9.18
C THR A 102 -9.16 12.75 9.55
N LYS A 103 -8.22 12.21 10.33
CA LYS A 103 -6.97 12.89 10.70
C LYS A 103 -6.06 13.02 9.48
N LYS A 104 -5.66 14.24 9.18
CA LYS A 104 -4.61 14.50 8.19
C LYS A 104 -3.27 14.04 8.78
N ASN A 105 -2.42 13.44 7.96
CA ASN A 105 -1.02 13.23 8.34
C ASN A 105 -0.25 14.56 8.27
N GLY A 106 1.01 14.57 8.71
CA GLY A 106 1.86 15.77 8.71
C GLY A 106 2.07 16.42 7.34
N THR A 107 1.69 15.75 6.25
CA THR A 107 1.74 16.25 4.87
C THR A 107 0.35 16.61 4.32
N GLY A 108 -0.68 16.65 5.17
CA GLY A 108 -2.03 17.08 4.80
C GLY A 108 -2.91 16.01 4.15
N PHE A 109 -2.37 14.82 3.86
CA PHE A 109 -3.11 13.72 3.25
C PHE A 109 -3.96 12.97 4.28
N ARG A 110 -5.17 12.58 3.86
CA ARG A 110 -6.03 11.65 4.60
C ARG A 110 -5.87 10.25 4.05
N ASN A 111 -5.95 9.27 4.94
CA ASN A 111 -5.97 7.87 4.53
C ASN A 111 -7.40 7.50 4.11
N THR A 112 -7.53 6.85 2.96
CA THR A 112 -8.76 6.25 2.48
C THR A 112 -8.72 4.73 2.71
N TYR A 113 -9.81 4.04 2.38
CA TYR A 113 -9.80 2.59 2.30
C TYR A 113 -8.87 2.13 1.19
N GLY A 114 -8.06 1.10 1.47
CA GLY A 114 -7.09 0.59 0.52
C GLY A 114 -6.20 -0.48 1.11
N VAL A 115 -5.19 -0.87 0.33
CA VAL A 115 -4.17 -1.83 0.75
C VAL A 115 -2.80 -1.21 0.51
N ILE A 116 -1.92 -1.35 1.51
CA ILE A 116 -0.61 -0.71 1.52
C ILE A 116 0.48 -1.75 1.77
N GLN A 117 1.69 -1.46 1.29
CA GLN A 117 2.90 -2.19 1.64
C GLN A 117 3.76 -1.33 2.57
N ARG A 118 3.87 -1.74 3.84
CA ARG A 118 4.67 -1.05 4.86
C ARG A 118 6.11 -1.55 4.98
N ASP A 119 6.39 -2.77 4.53
CA ASP A 119 7.75 -3.29 4.57
C ASP A 119 8.58 -2.66 3.44
N PRO A 120 9.74 -2.06 3.75
CA PRO A 120 10.58 -1.43 2.72
C PRO A 120 11.13 -2.42 1.68
N GLY A 121 11.47 -3.65 2.07
CA GLY A 121 11.93 -4.69 1.15
C GLY A 121 10.82 -5.11 0.20
N GLY A 122 9.62 -5.33 0.72
CA GLY A 122 8.42 -5.57 -0.10
C GLY A 122 8.09 -4.40 -1.02
N ALA A 123 8.23 -3.16 -0.55
CA ALA A 123 8.01 -1.97 -1.37
C ALA A 123 9.04 -1.81 -2.50
N ILE A 124 10.31 -2.17 -2.25
CA ILE A 124 11.35 -2.21 -3.27
C ILE A 124 11.02 -3.29 -4.32
N PHE A 125 10.64 -4.49 -3.90
CA PHE A 125 10.23 -5.56 -4.83
C PHE A 125 9.12 -5.10 -5.78
N GLU A 126 8.10 -4.46 -5.21
CA GLU A 126 6.95 -3.95 -5.94
C GLU A 126 7.32 -2.90 -7.01
N THR A 127 8.34 -2.08 -6.75
CA THR A 127 8.64 -0.87 -7.54
C THR A 127 9.96 -0.91 -8.31
N ALA A 128 10.81 -1.92 -8.07
CA ALA A 128 12.09 -2.05 -8.73
C ALA A 128 11.95 -2.02 -10.25
N GLY A 129 12.70 -1.14 -10.90
CA GLY A 129 12.68 -0.95 -12.34
C GLY A 129 11.59 -0.02 -12.90
N ARG A 130 10.69 0.51 -12.06
CA ARG A 130 9.57 1.36 -12.49
C ARG A 130 9.95 2.82 -12.80
N GLY A 131 11.10 3.29 -12.32
CA GLY A 131 11.54 4.68 -12.52
C GLY A 131 11.88 5.03 -13.97
N SER A 132 11.82 6.31 -14.32
CA SER A 132 12.36 6.84 -15.60
C SER A 132 13.86 6.59 -15.72
N SER A 133 14.40 6.61 -16.95
CA SER A 133 15.85 6.48 -17.18
C SER A 133 16.65 7.54 -16.41
N ALA A 134 16.13 8.76 -16.28
CA ALA A 134 16.72 9.82 -15.47
C ALA A 134 16.70 9.51 -13.96
N SER A 135 15.62 8.92 -13.43
CA SER A 135 15.59 8.50 -12.02
C SER A 135 16.50 7.29 -11.73
N ARG A 136 16.78 6.48 -12.76
CA ARG A 136 17.71 5.35 -12.71
C ARG A 136 19.15 5.74 -12.98
N SER A 137 19.41 6.95 -13.48
CA SER A 137 20.78 7.40 -13.73
C SER A 137 21.49 7.63 -12.41
N ARG A 138 22.81 7.39 -12.41
CA ARG A 138 23.63 7.57 -11.21
C ARG A 138 23.59 9.05 -10.80
N SER A 139 23.10 9.33 -9.60
CA SER A 139 23.18 10.67 -9.01
C SER A 139 24.46 10.81 -8.18
N LYS A 140 24.88 12.06 -7.91
CA LYS A 140 25.97 12.38 -6.98
C LYS A 140 25.77 11.80 -5.58
N THR A 141 24.51 11.49 -5.22
CA THR A 141 24.11 10.87 -3.95
C THR A 141 24.27 9.33 -3.95
N SER A 142 24.54 8.70 -5.08
CA SER A 142 24.75 7.25 -5.17
C SER A 142 26.06 6.85 -4.49
N ARG A 143 25.97 6.24 -3.30
CA ARG A 143 27.12 5.87 -2.45
C ARG A 143 27.62 4.43 -2.66
N SER A 144 27.07 3.68 -3.63
CA SER A 144 27.51 2.31 -3.89
C SER A 144 28.90 2.29 -4.52
N ARG A 145 29.79 1.42 -4.00
CA ARG A 145 31.13 1.19 -4.54
C ARG A 145 31.11 0.61 -5.96
N ASN A 146 30.07 -0.17 -6.29
CA ASN A 146 29.85 -0.64 -7.66
C ASN A 146 29.00 0.39 -8.44
N PRO A 147 29.55 0.99 -9.53
CA PRO A 147 28.84 1.95 -10.35
C PRO A 147 27.50 1.48 -10.90
N GLN A 148 27.42 0.18 -11.21
CA GLN A 148 26.32 -0.48 -11.92
C GLN A 148 25.37 -1.23 -10.98
N ALA A 149 25.56 -1.17 -9.66
CA ALA A 149 24.82 -1.99 -8.69
C ALA A 149 23.29 -1.91 -8.83
N SER A 150 22.74 -0.71 -9.06
CA SER A 150 21.30 -0.51 -9.25
C SER A 150 20.80 -1.13 -10.54
N GLN A 151 21.55 -1.01 -11.64
CA GLN A 151 21.18 -1.58 -12.94
C GLN A 151 21.21 -3.10 -12.88
N HIS A 152 22.23 -3.70 -12.27
CA HIS A 152 22.29 -5.14 -12.03
C HIS A 152 21.13 -5.63 -11.16
N PHE A 153 20.86 -4.95 -10.04
CA PHE A 153 19.76 -5.31 -9.16
C PHE A 153 18.41 -5.30 -9.91
N ILE A 154 18.12 -4.20 -10.61
CA ILE A 154 16.89 -4.05 -11.40
C ILE A 154 16.83 -5.11 -12.51
N GLY A 155 17.93 -5.33 -13.23
CA GLY A 155 17.99 -6.30 -14.31
C GLY A 155 17.71 -7.72 -13.84
N VAL A 156 18.29 -8.14 -12.70
CA VAL A 156 18.01 -9.44 -12.08
C VAL A 156 16.55 -9.54 -11.66
N ILE A 157 16.02 -8.55 -10.94
CA ILE A 157 14.61 -8.55 -10.51
C ILE A 157 13.65 -8.62 -11.71
N GLN A 158 13.93 -7.87 -12.78
CA GLN A 158 13.09 -7.87 -13.99
C GLN A 158 13.19 -9.18 -14.77
N LYS A 159 14.36 -9.81 -14.78
CA LYS A 159 14.57 -11.11 -15.40
C LYS A 159 13.79 -12.22 -14.67
N GLU A 160 13.90 -12.28 -13.35
CA GLU A 160 13.30 -13.37 -12.56
C GLU A 160 11.80 -13.16 -12.25
N HIS A 161 11.36 -11.89 -12.15
CA HIS A 161 9.99 -11.56 -11.71
C HIS A 161 9.23 -10.64 -12.67
N GLY A 162 9.72 -10.53 -13.91
CA GLY A 162 9.09 -9.75 -14.97
C GLY A 162 9.45 -8.26 -14.97
N ALA A 163 9.55 -7.72 -16.18
CA ALA A 163 9.75 -6.30 -16.41
C ALA A 163 8.45 -5.53 -16.17
N LEU A 164 8.53 -4.44 -15.40
CA LEU A 164 7.42 -3.51 -15.23
C LEU A 164 7.53 -2.38 -16.25
N PRO A 165 6.40 -1.89 -16.79
CA PRO A 165 6.40 -0.64 -17.53
C PRO A 165 6.86 0.52 -16.64
N THR A 166 7.45 1.54 -17.25
CA THR A 166 7.83 2.76 -16.51
C THR A 166 6.57 3.41 -15.95
N ALA A 167 6.60 3.82 -14.67
CA ALA A 167 5.48 4.55 -14.08
C ALA A 167 5.32 5.89 -14.79
N ARG A 168 4.15 6.09 -15.39
CA ARG A 168 3.78 7.40 -15.94
C ARG A 168 2.88 8.17 -14.98
N HIS A 169 2.51 7.58 -13.84
CA HIS A 169 1.58 8.16 -12.88
C HIS A 169 0.17 8.42 -13.49
N GLU A 170 -0.15 7.71 -14.58
CA GLU A 170 -1.44 7.81 -15.29
C GLU A 170 -2.50 6.84 -14.72
N GLY A 171 -2.26 6.27 -13.53
CA GLY A 171 -3.15 5.27 -12.93
C GLY A 171 -3.16 3.90 -13.64
N LYS A 172 -2.26 3.68 -14.60
CA LYS A 172 -2.01 2.40 -15.30
C LYS A 172 -0.72 1.71 -14.84
N ASP A 173 -0.14 2.20 -13.76
CA ASP A 173 1.11 1.67 -13.22
C ASP A 173 0.87 0.23 -12.76
N LYS A 174 1.60 -0.71 -13.37
CA LYS A 174 1.61 -2.11 -12.97
C LYS A 174 2.61 -2.33 -11.86
N GLY A 175 2.41 -3.39 -11.08
CA GLY A 175 3.41 -3.89 -10.15
C GLY A 175 3.44 -5.40 -10.15
N ARG A 176 4.18 -5.97 -9.20
CA ARG A 176 4.47 -7.41 -9.16
C ARG A 176 3.56 -8.16 -8.21
N ALA A 177 3.24 -7.56 -7.06
CA ALA A 177 2.45 -8.21 -6.02
C ALA A 177 1.25 -7.37 -5.61
N LEU A 178 1.44 -6.36 -4.76
CA LEU A 178 0.33 -5.55 -4.21
C LEU A 178 -0.46 -4.86 -5.33
N ILE A 179 0.24 -4.16 -6.21
CA ILE A 179 -0.39 -3.35 -7.25
C ILE A 179 -1.07 -4.26 -8.26
N ARG A 180 -0.44 -5.40 -8.59
CA ARG A 180 -1.03 -6.42 -9.45
C ARG A 180 -2.35 -6.94 -8.89
N ALA A 181 -2.36 -7.36 -7.62
CA ALA A 181 -3.56 -7.86 -6.97
C ALA A 181 -4.67 -6.80 -6.91
N VAL A 182 -4.32 -5.54 -6.61
CA VAL A 182 -5.28 -4.43 -6.63
C VAL A 182 -5.83 -4.21 -8.03
N ASP A 183 -4.97 -4.20 -9.07
CA ASP A 183 -5.37 -3.99 -10.46
C ASP A 183 -6.31 -5.09 -10.97
N ASN A 184 -6.01 -6.36 -10.66
CA ASN A 184 -6.85 -7.51 -10.98
C ASN A 184 -8.26 -7.42 -10.38
N ASN A 185 -8.38 -6.85 -9.18
CA ASN A 185 -9.63 -6.81 -8.42
C ASN A 185 -10.30 -5.42 -8.41
N ARG A 186 -9.72 -4.42 -9.06
CA ARG A 186 -10.03 -2.99 -8.85
C ARG A 186 -11.51 -2.68 -9.02
N TYR A 187 -12.10 -3.12 -10.13
CA TYR A 187 -13.50 -2.81 -10.45
C TYR A 187 -14.49 -3.50 -9.52
N LYS A 188 -14.23 -4.77 -9.19
CA LYS A 188 -15.07 -5.54 -8.25
C LYS A 188 -15.02 -4.93 -6.85
N ALA A 189 -13.82 -4.58 -6.38
CA ALA A 189 -13.63 -3.93 -5.08
C ALA A 189 -14.28 -2.55 -5.04
N LEU A 190 -14.13 -1.74 -6.10
CA LEU A 190 -14.78 -0.43 -6.23
C LEU A 190 -16.30 -0.53 -6.13
N SER A 191 -16.91 -1.46 -6.87
CA SER A 191 -18.35 -1.67 -6.86
C SER A 191 -18.85 -2.08 -5.48
N ALA A 192 -18.19 -3.06 -4.85
CA ALA A 192 -18.60 -3.53 -3.53
C ALA A 192 -18.41 -2.47 -2.43
N ILE A 193 -17.33 -1.68 -2.49
CA ILE A 193 -17.10 -0.56 -1.56
C ILE A 193 -18.18 0.50 -1.75
N ARG A 194 -18.55 0.81 -3.00
CA ARG A 194 -19.62 1.77 -3.30
C ARG A 194 -20.93 1.33 -2.67
N GLU A 195 -21.32 0.08 -2.91
CA GLU A 195 -22.54 -0.49 -2.37
C GLU A 195 -22.56 -0.47 -0.83
N ALA A 196 -21.44 -0.83 -0.19
CA ALA A 196 -21.31 -0.77 1.27
C ALA A 196 -21.48 0.66 1.81
N VAL A 197 -20.88 1.66 1.14
CA VAL A 197 -21.01 3.07 1.51
C VAL A 197 -22.43 3.55 1.31
N ASP A 198 -23.07 3.21 0.19
CA ASP A 198 -24.46 3.60 -0.11
C ASP A 198 -25.42 3.00 0.93
N LYS A 199 -25.24 1.73 1.31
CA LYS A 199 -25.99 1.09 2.40
C LYS A 199 -25.80 1.79 3.75
N ALA A 200 -24.55 2.13 4.10
CA ALA A 200 -24.25 2.82 5.34
C ALA A 200 -24.89 4.23 5.37
N SER A 201 -24.83 4.95 4.25
CA SER A 201 -25.47 6.27 4.09
C SER A 201 -26.99 6.18 4.19
N ALA A 202 -27.62 5.21 3.55
CA ALA A 202 -29.07 5.00 3.64
C ALA A 202 -29.54 4.71 5.08
N LYS A 203 -28.80 3.85 5.80
CA LYS A 203 -29.05 3.59 7.22
C LYS A 203 -28.90 4.86 8.07
N ALA A 204 -27.89 5.69 7.78
CA ALA A 204 -27.69 6.93 8.50
C ALA A 204 -28.84 7.92 8.25
N GLN A 205 -29.28 8.06 7.00
CA GLN A 205 -30.41 8.93 6.64
C GLN A 205 -31.70 8.49 7.33
N ALA A 206 -32.02 7.19 7.28
CA ALA A 206 -33.22 6.66 7.94
C ALA A 206 -33.27 6.95 9.45
N ARG A 207 -32.10 6.96 10.13
CA ARG A 207 -32.01 7.34 11.55
C ARG A 207 -32.30 8.83 11.78
N VAL A 208 -31.80 9.68 10.89
CA VAL A 208 -32.07 11.12 10.95
C VAL A 208 -33.56 11.38 10.73
N ASP A 209 -34.15 10.77 9.70
CA ASP A 209 -35.57 10.92 9.38
C ASP A 209 -36.45 10.45 10.55
N ALA A 210 -36.16 9.29 11.14
CA ALA A 210 -36.89 8.78 12.30
C ALA A 210 -36.80 9.72 13.52
N ALA A 211 -35.63 10.33 13.76
CA ALA A 211 -35.44 11.28 14.85
C ALA A 211 -36.20 12.60 14.62
N ILE A 212 -36.34 13.04 13.36
CA ILE A 212 -37.13 14.22 13.00
C ILE A 212 -38.62 13.93 13.20
N SER A 213 -39.13 12.79 12.69
CA SER A 213 -40.54 12.42 12.86
C SER A 213 -40.95 12.27 14.34
N GLN A 214 -40.05 11.84 15.22
CA GLN A 214 -40.30 11.78 16.67
C GLN A 214 -40.37 13.16 17.36
N ARG A 215 -39.88 14.23 16.72
CA ARG A 215 -39.95 15.61 17.24
C ARG A 215 -41.18 16.38 16.79
N GLU A 216 -41.83 15.93 15.72
CA GLU A 216 -43.05 16.55 15.17
C GLU A 216 -44.33 15.99 15.80
N VAL A 217 -44.19 15.06 16.77
CA VAL A 217 -45.24 14.55 17.66
C VAL A 217 -45.12 15.23 19.02
#